data_AF-A0A2D6Q4L7-F1
#
_entry.id   AF-A0A2D6Q4L7-F1
#
_cell.length_a   1.000
_cell.length_b   1.000
_cell.length_c   1.000
_cell.angle_alpha   90.00
_cell.angle_beta   90.00
_cell.angle_gamma   90.00
#
_symmetry.space_group_name_H-M   'P 1'
#
loop_
_entity.id
_entity.type
_entity.pdbx_description
1 polymer ?
#
loop_
_entity_poly.entity_id
_entity_poly.type
_entity_poly.pdbx_seq_one_letter_code
_entity_poly.pdbx_strand_id
1 'polypeptide(L)'
;MRKVFSSLGASAMALASSALPVFGASPTPAIKLQKGGDIKTNPLFNLEELTIAGLVSGLIRIAVIAAAVIFFFWLILGGIRWILSGGDKTKTEEARAQITAALIGLVIVFSAWAITQLLRTLFGFDLFNLSIAQIGN
;
A
#
# COMPACT_ATOMS: atom_id res chain seq x y z
N MET A 1 -51.33 -34.76 -1.84
CA MET A 1 -51.65 -35.89 -2.74
C MET A 1 -50.90 -35.69 -4.04
N ARG A 2 -50.07 -36.66 -4.41
CA ARG A 2 -49.44 -36.78 -5.74
C ARG A 2 -50.53 -36.98 -6.79
N LYS A 3 -50.36 -36.43 -8.00
CA LYS A 3 -50.65 -37.02 -9.32
C LYS A 3 -50.58 -35.91 -10.39
N VAL A 4 -49.56 -35.88 -11.26
CA VAL A 4 -49.45 -36.61 -12.56
C VAL A 4 -50.33 -35.88 -13.60
N PHE A 5 -49.71 -35.19 -14.58
CA PHE A 5 -49.61 -35.60 -16.01
C PHE A 5 -51.01 -35.66 -16.66
N SER A 6 -51.36 -35.15 -17.84
CA SER A 6 -50.65 -34.69 -19.04
C SER A 6 -51.73 -34.62 -20.14
N SER A 7 -51.74 -33.60 -21.00
CA SER A 7 -52.33 -33.69 -22.35
C SER A 7 -51.79 -32.52 -23.18
N LEU A 8 -50.69 -32.68 -23.92
CA LEU A 8 -50.67 -33.11 -25.32
C LEU A 8 -51.80 -32.52 -26.16
N GLY A 9 -51.44 -31.70 -27.17
CA GLY A 9 -52.32 -31.43 -28.31
C GLY A 9 -51.99 -30.17 -29.12
N ALA A 10 -51.13 -30.34 -30.14
CA ALA A 10 -51.15 -29.69 -31.46
C ALA A 10 -51.27 -28.14 -31.58
N SER A 11 -50.21 -27.38 -31.87
CA SER A 11 -49.59 -27.12 -33.19
C SER A 11 -50.48 -26.45 -34.26
N ALA A 12 -50.30 -25.14 -34.49
CA ALA A 12 -50.44 -24.41 -35.77
C ALA A 12 -50.04 -22.93 -35.52
N MET A 13 -48.80 -22.54 -35.81
CA MET A 13 -48.41 -21.93 -37.09
C MET A 13 -49.18 -20.64 -37.43
N ALA A 14 -48.67 -19.51 -36.93
CA ALA A 14 -48.81 -18.22 -37.59
C ALA A 14 -47.40 -17.63 -37.72
N LEU A 15 -46.71 -18.07 -38.77
CA LEU A 15 -45.55 -17.37 -39.32
C LEU A 15 -46.01 -16.05 -39.93
N ALA A 16 -45.06 -15.12 -40.05
CA ALA A 16 -45.13 -13.86 -40.81
C ALA A 16 -45.73 -12.64 -40.08
N SER A 17 -44.92 -12.03 -39.23
CA SER A 17 -44.75 -10.58 -39.35
C SER A 17 -43.26 -10.32 -39.53
N SER A 18 -42.91 -10.10 -40.79
CA SER A 18 -41.59 -9.77 -41.32
C SER A 18 -40.80 -8.83 -40.43
N ALA A 19 -39.57 -9.26 -40.12
CA ALA A 19 -38.53 -8.46 -39.51
C ALA A 19 -38.38 -7.10 -40.22
N LEU A 20 -38.42 -6.02 -39.44
CA LEU A 20 -37.50 -4.93 -39.69
C LEU A 20 -36.19 -5.32 -38.99
N PRO A 21 -35.02 -5.17 -39.63
CA PRO A 21 -33.76 -5.34 -38.95
C PRO A 21 -33.66 -4.24 -37.89
N VAL A 22 -33.90 -4.55 -36.62
CA VAL A 22 -33.37 -3.73 -35.52
C VAL A 22 -31.88 -4.04 -35.42
N PHE A 23 -31.15 -3.66 -36.46
CA PHE A 23 -29.72 -3.39 -36.37
C PHE A 23 -29.62 -2.03 -35.67
N GLY A 24 -29.49 -2.04 -34.34
CA GLY A 24 -29.38 -0.78 -33.59
C GLY A 24 -29.48 -0.84 -32.08
N ALA A 25 -29.67 -2.01 -31.48
CA ALA A 25 -29.61 -2.15 -30.03
C ALA A 25 -28.88 -3.43 -29.61
N SER A 26 -27.68 -3.67 -30.14
CA SER A 26 -26.68 -4.16 -29.21
C SER A 26 -26.53 -3.04 -28.18
N PRO A 27 -26.67 -3.30 -26.88
CA PRO A 27 -26.13 -2.37 -25.91
C PRO A 27 -24.67 -2.24 -26.34
N THR A 28 -24.30 -1.09 -26.91
CA THR A 28 -22.89 -0.77 -27.09
C THR A 28 -22.33 -1.03 -25.71
N PRO A 29 -21.35 -1.94 -25.54
CA PRO A 29 -20.53 -1.83 -24.36
C PRO A 29 -19.88 -0.47 -24.57
N ALA A 30 -20.51 0.57 -24.01
CA ALA A 30 -19.77 1.74 -23.62
C ALA A 30 -18.71 1.10 -22.74
N ILE A 31 -17.51 0.97 -23.30
CA ILE A 31 -16.31 0.86 -22.50
C ILE A 31 -16.41 2.13 -21.68
N LYS A 32 -17.02 2.01 -20.50
CA LYS A 32 -16.76 2.89 -19.39
C LYS A 32 -15.25 2.77 -19.33
N LEU A 33 -14.55 3.79 -19.83
CA LEU A 33 -13.19 4.01 -19.40
C LEU A 33 -13.36 4.11 -17.90
N GLN A 34 -13.10 2.99 -17.21
CA GLN A 34 -12.89 2.96 -15.79
C GLN A 34 -11.83 4.03 -15.62
N LYS A 35 -12.23 5.24 -15.22
CA LYS A 35 -11.31 6.28 -14.77
C LYS A 35 -10.42 5.55 -13.79
N GLY A 36 -9.14 5.42 -14.17
CA GLY A 36 -8.17 4.43 -13.71
C GLY A 36 -8.66 3.68 -12.50
N GLY A 37 -9.15 2.45 -12.70
CA GLY A 37 -9.52 1.59 -11.59
C GLY A 37 -8.36 1.61 -10.63
N ASP A 38 -8.65 1.99 -9.37
CA ASP A 38 -7.69 2.29 -8.32
C ASP A 38 -6.50 1.35 -8.49
N ILE A 39 -5.44 1.82 -9.18
CA ILE A 39 -4.22 1.05 -9.22
C ILE A 39 -3.87 1.06 -7.75
N LYS A 40 -3.93 -0.11 -7.12
CA LYS A 40 -3.29 -0.33 -5.83
C LYS A 40 -1.80 -0.24 -6.11
N THR A 41 -1.36 0.97 -6.40
CA THR A 41 0.01 1.38 -6.43
C THR A 41 0.53 0.99 -5.08
N ASN A 42 1.57 0.17 -5.11
CA ASN A 42 2.20 -0.31 -3.93
C ASN A 42 2.43 0.91 -3.02
N PRO A 43 2.06 0.88 -1.73
CA PRO A 43 2.17 2.04 -0.85
C PRO A 43 3.62 2.55 -0.70
N LEU A 44 4.58 1.83 -1.29
CA LEU A 44 5.99 2.15 -1.31
C LEU A 44 6.40 2.94 -2.57
N PHE A 45 5.67 2.81 -3.70
CA PHE A 45 5.94 3.53 -4.95
C PHE A 45 4.62 3.80 -5.71
N ASN A 46 4.13 5.04 -5.61
CA ASN A 46 3.01 5.54 -6.42
C ASN A 46 3.56 6.13 -7.72
N LEU A 47 3.31 5.47 -8.85
CA LEU A 47 3.84 5.85 -10.18
C LEU A 47 2.79 6.57 -11.06
N GLU A 48 1.57 6.77 -10.55
CA GLU A 48 0.45 7.34 -11.32
C GLU A 48 0.39 8.88 -11.27
N GLU A 49 1.08 9.48 -10.30
CA GLU A 49 1.41 10.91 -10.25
C GLU A 49 2.92 11.02 -10.01
N LEU A 50 3.70 11.44 -11.01
CA LEU A 50 5.08 11.91 -10.81
C LEU A 50 5.07 13.26 -10.07
N THR A 51 4.42 13.33 -8.91
CA THR A 51 4.49 14.46 -8.01
C THR A 51 5.74 14.33 -7.15
N ILE A 52 6.44 15.44 -6.95
CA ILE A 52 7.65 15.52 -6.11
C ILE A 52 7.36 14.95 -4.72
N ALA A 53 6.13 15.16 -4.22
CA ALA A 53 5.64 14.64 -2.95
C ALA A 53 5.62 13.10 -2.86
N GLY A 54 5.15 12.40 -3.90
CA GLY A 54 5.08 10.93 -3.92
C GLY A 54 6.47 10.29 -3.92
N LEU A 55 7.40 10.88 -4.67
CA LEU A 55 8.78 10.38 -4.77
C LEU A 55 9.55 10.57 -3.46
N VAL A 56 9.41 11.73 -2.83
CA VAL A 56 10.00 12.03 -1.51
C VAL A 56 9.41 11.12 -0.43
N SER A 57 8.09 10.90 -0.43
CA SER A 57 7.42 10.03 0.54
C SER A 57 7.87 8.58 0.44
N GLY A 58 8.00 8.04 -0.78
CA GLY A 58 8.52 6.69 -1.01
C GLY A 58 9.97 6.52 -0.54
N LEU A 59 10.83 7.49 -0.87
CA LEU A 59 12.23 7.49 -0.44
C LEU A 59 12.37 7.51 1.08
N ILE A 60 11.59 8.34 1.78
CA ILE A 60 11.63 8.42 3.25
C ILE A 60 11.22 7.09 3.88
N ARG A 61 10.16 6.44 3.38
CA ARG A 61 9.71 5.13 3.89
C ARG A 61 10.82 4.08 3.77
N ILE A 62 11.48 4.01 2.61
CA ILE A 62 12.58 3.07 2.37
C ILE A 62 13.78 3.42 3.26
N ALA A 63 14.12 4.70 3.38
CA ALA A 63 15.21 5.15 4.23
C ALA A 63 14.99 4.80 5.71
N VAL A 64 13.77 4.96 6.22
CA VAL A 64 13.40 4.58 7.60
C VAL A 64 13.56 3.08 7.83
N ILE A 65 13.08 2.24 6.90
CA ILE A 65 13.21 0.78 6.99
C ILE A 65 14.69 0.36 6.90
N ALA A 66 15.42 0.91 5.93
CA ALA A 66 16.85 0.64 5.77
C ALA A 66 17.65 1.06 7.00
N ALA A 67 17.39 2.25 7.54
CA ALA A 67 18.03 2.74 8.75
C ALA A 67 17.76 1.81 9.95
N ALA A 68 16.51 1.40 10.17
CA ALA A 68 16.16 0.48 11.25
C ALA A 68 16.97 -0.82 11.18
N VAL A 69 17.08 -1.41 9.99
CA VAL A 69 17.85 -2.64 9.76
C VAL A 69 19.35 -2.41 10.00
N ILE A 70 19.91 -1.33 9.46
CA ILE A 70 21.34 -1.01 9.61
C ILE A 70 21.69 -0.81 11.08
N PHE A 71 20.93 0.01 11.82
CA PHE A 71 21.17 0.27 13.24
C PHE A 71 21.01 -0.99 14.08
N PHE A 72 20.06 -1.87 13.74
CA PHE A 72 19.90 -3.15 14.41
C PHE A 72 21.14 -4.05 14.28
N PHE A 73 21.69 -4.19 13.07
CA PHE A 73 22.95 -4.93 12.89
C PHE A 73 24.13 -4.26 13.58
N TRP A 74 24.18 -2.92 13.57
CA TRP A 74 25.24 -2.17 14.25
C TRP A 74 25.23 -2.38 15.77
N LEU A 75 24.03 -2.52 16.35
CA LEU A 75 23.83 -2.84 17.77
C LEU A 75 24.33 -4.25 18.08
N ILE A 76 23.98 -5.24 17.26
CA ILE A 76 24.46 -6.62 17.43
C ILE A 76 25.99 -6.67 17.38
N LEU A 77 26.60 -6.02 16.38
CA LEU A 77 28.07 -5.96 16.25
C LEU A 77 28.74 -5.30 17.45
N GLY A 78 28.16 -4.20 17.96
CA GLY A 78 28.63 -3.55 19.18
C GLY A 78 28.53 -4.47 20.41
N GLY A 79 27.43 -5.21 20.53
CA GLY A 79 27.22 -6.19 21.60
C GLY A 79 28.23 -7.34 21.57
N ILE A 80 28.48 -7.90 20.37
CA ILE A 80 29.48 -8.95 20.18
C ILE A 80 30.87 -8.41 20.55
N ARG A 81 31.24 -7.21 20.09
CA ARG A 81 32.52 -6.58 20.43
C ARG A 81 32.67 -6.37 21.93
N TRP A 82 31.59 -6.00 22.63
CA TRP A 82 31.59 -5.82 24.07
C TRP A 82 31.87 -7.13 24.82
N ILE A 83 31.22 -8.23 24.41
CA ILE A 83 31.46 -9.57 24.98
C ILE A 83 32.89 -10.04 24.71
N LEU A 84 33.40 -9.82 23.49
CA LEU A 84 34.76 -10.19 23.09
C LEU A 84 35.85 -9.29 23.69
N SER A 85 35.49 -8.17 24.34
CA SER A 85 36.46 -7.23 24.92
C SER A 85 37.23 -7.83 26.09
N GLY A 86 36.70 -8.88 26.75
CA GLY A 86 37.45 -9.65 27.76
C GLY A 86 37.93 -8.86 28.96
N GLY A 87 37.37 -7.68 29.24
CA GLY A 87 37.78 -6.79 30.34
C GLY A 87 38.82 -5.74 29.98
N ASP A 88 39.29 -5.69 28.72
CA ASP A 88 40.10 -4.57 28.21
C ASP A 88 39.26 -3.29 28.23
N LYS A 89 39.71 -2.29 28.99
CA LYS A 89 38.99 -1.02 29.20
C LYS A 89 38.75 -0.28 27.89
N THR A 90 39.76 -0.20 27.03
CA THR A 90 39.68 0.54 25.76
C THR A 90 38.65 -0.11 24.83
N LYS A 91 38.73 -1.43 24.65
CA LYS A 91 37.78 -2.16 23.80
C LYS A 91 36.36 -2.12 24.35
N THR A 92 36.22 -2.20 25.67
CA THR A 92 34.94 -2.12 26.36
C THR A 92 34.29 -0.74 26.16
N GLU A 93 35.08 0.32 26.24
CA GLU A 93 34.61 1.70 26.07
C GLU A 93 34.20 1.97 24.62
N GLU A 94 35.01 1.54 23.64
CA GLU A 94 34.64 1.62 22.22
C GLU A 94 33.36 0.84 21.90
N ALA A 95 33.22 -0.38 22.44
CA ALA A 95 32.02 -1.19 22.22
C ALA A 95 30.79 -0.55 22.84
N ARG A 96 30.90 0.02 24.05
CA ARG A 96 29.81 0.77 24.69
C ARG A 96 29.42 1.99 23.87
N ALA A 97 30.39 2.76 23.37
CA ALA A 97 30.14 3.92 22.50
C ALA A 97 29.41 3.52 21.21
N GLN A 98 29.79 2.38 20.62
CA GLN A 98 29.10 1.83 19.45
C GLN A 98 27.66 1.42 19.76
N ILE A 99 27.43 0.75 20.89
CA ILE A 99 26.08 0.34 21.32
C ILE A 99 25.20 1.57 21.59
N THR A 100 25.72 2.59 22.30
CA THR A 100 24.94 3.80 22.58
C THR A 100 24.60 4.56 21.30
N ALA A 101 25.54 4.69 20.37
CA ALA A 101 25.27 5.31 19.07
C ALA A 101 24.18 4.55 18.28
N ALA A 102 24.24 3.21 18.27
CA ALA A 102 23.24 2.38 17.61
C ALA A 102 21.85 2.49 18.26
N LEU A 103 21.79 2.52 19.59
CA LEU A 103 20.55 2.72 20.35
C LEU A 103 19.94 4.10 20.09
N ILE A 104 20.75 5.16 20.08
CA ILE A 104 20.29 6.52 19.79
C ILE A 104 19.72 6.58 18.36
N GLY A 105 20.41 5.99 17.38
CA GLY A 105 19.91 5.90 16.01
C GLY A 105 18.54 5.20 15.93
N LEU A 106 18.39 4.08 16.64
CA LEU A 106 17.13 3.35 16.68
C LEU A 106 16.00 4.15 17.36
N VAL A 107 16.30 4.86 18.45
CA VAL A 107 15.34 5.75 19.14
C VAL A 107 14.88 6.87 18.21
N ILE A 108 15.78 7.47 17.42
CA ILE A 108 15.44 8.51 16.45
C ILE A 108 14.48 7.94 15.39
N VAL A 109 14.76 6.75 14.86
CA VAL A 109 13.91 6.08 13.87
C VAL A 109 12.52 5.80 14.44
N PHE A 110 12.43 5.26 15.65
CA PHE A 110 11.13 5.04 16.32
C PHE A 110 10.40 6.35 16.61
N SER A 111 11.13 7.40 17.00
CA SER A 111 10.55 8.73 17.24
C SER A 111 9.97 9.33 15.97
N ALA A 112 10.67 9.22 14.83
CA ALA A 112 10.17 9.68 13.53
C ALA A 112 8.87 8.96 13.12
N TRP A 113 8.80 7.65 13.36
CA TRP A 113 7.58 6.87 13.13
C TRP A 113 6.44 7.28 14.07
N ALA A 114 6.73 7.45 15.37
CA ALA A 114 5.75 7.88 16.36
C ALA A 114 5.20 9.29 16.05
N ILE A 115 6.07 10.22 15.65
CA ILE A 115 5.69 11.58 15.24
C ILE A 115 4.77 11.53 14.02
N THR A 116 5.06 10.67 13.04
CA THR A 116 4.15 10.47 11.89
C THR A 116 2.77 10.03 12.35
N GLN A 117 2.72 9.05 13.25
CA GLN A 117 1.45 8.54 13.77
C GLN A 117 0.68 9.61 14.54
N LEU A 118 1.39 10.43 15.32
CA LEU A 118 0.80 11.56 16.02
C LEU A 118 0.22 12.59 15.05
N LEU A 119 0.97 12.93 13.99
CA LEU A 119 0.52 13.86 12.94
C LEU A 119 -0.74 13.34 12.22
N ARG A 120 -0.79 12.03 11.93
CA ARG A 120 -1.99 11.36 11.41
C ARG A 120 -3.20 11.53 12.34
N THR A 121 -3.01 11.33 13.64
CA THR A 121 -4.13 11.42 14.61
C THR A 121 -4.59 12.85 14.90
N LEU A 122 -3.68 13.82 14.92
CA LEU A 122 -4.01 15.20 15.29
C LEU A 122 -4.60 15.99 14.13
N PHE A 123 -4.08 15.78 12.92
CA PHE A 123 -4.43 16.61 11.79
C PHE A 123 -5.23 15.88 10.70
N GLY A 124 -5.40 14.57 10.81
CA GLY A 124 -6.17 13.77 9.86
C GLY A 124 -5.58 13.70 8.45
N PHE A 125 -4.36 14.23 8.24
CA PHE A 125 -3.62 14.12 6.99
C PHE A 125 -2.43 13.17 7.13
N ASP A 126 -2.23 12.37 6.08
CA ASP A 126 -1.11 11.47 5.97
C ASP A 126 0.06 12.21 5.32
N LEU A 127 1.09 12.52 6.10
CA LEU A 127 2.31 13.15 5.57
C LEU A 127 2.99 12.34 4.46
N PHE A 128 2.75 11.03 4.46
CA PHE A 128 3.26 10.11 3.46
C PHE A 128 2.25 9.77 2.36
N ASN A 129 1.06 10.36 2.39
CA ASN A 129 0.04 10.27 1.36
C ASN A 129 -0.70 11.62 1.35
N LEU A 130 0.00 12.62 0.82
CA LEU A 130 -0.57 13.95 0.59
C LEU A 130 -1.61 13.83 -0.53
N SER A 131 -2.80 13.34 -0.18
CA SER A 131 -3.98 13.49 -1.00
C SER A 131 -4.38 14.95 -0.90
N ILE A 132 -4.01 15.74 -1.91
CA ILE A 132 -4.56 17.08 -2.07
C ILE A 132 -6.03 16.83 -2.38
N ALA A 133 -6.88 16.88 -1.35
CA ALA A 133 -8.30 16.93 -1.53
C ALA A 133 -8.54 18.05 -2.55
N GLN A 134 -9.06 17.67 -3.71
CA GLN A 134 -9.54 18.59 -4.74
C GLN A 134 -10.54 19.51 -4.02
N ILE A 135 -10.08 20.69 -3.63
CA ILE A 135 -10.95 21.75 -3.15
C ILE A 135 -11.65 22.25 -4.41
N GLY A 136 -12.87 21.74 -4.60
CA GLY A 136 -13.88 22.39 -5.42
C GLY A 136 -13.81 22.10 -6.91
N ASN A 137 -14.99 21.71 -7.42
CA ASN A 137 -15.53 22.11 -8.71
C ASN A 137 -15.14 23.54 -9.12
#